data_AF-A0A820T834-F1
#
_entry.id   AF-A0A820T834-F1
#
_cell.length_a   1.000
_cell.length_b   1.000
_cell.length_c   1.000
_cell.angle_alpha   90.00
_cell.angle_beta   90.00
_cell.angle_gamma   90.00
#
_symmetry.space_group_name_H-M   'P 1'
#
loop_
_entity.id
_entity.type
_entity.pdbx_description
1 polymer ?
#
loop_
_entity_poly.entity_id
_entity_poly.type
_entity_poly.pdbx_seq_one_letter_code
_entity_poly.pdbx_strand_id
1 'polypeptide(L)'
;MRYITNQDEYPIFGNETYSGNSLVCKSAMHDGRIAPWNGENSPVLIQNTSTQSSIFLSALRNGILSAKLTSSWYNSYRFANNRINETSISDIAIEHRGFLSTQNKESSITCR
;
A
#
# COMPACT_ATOMS: atom_id res chain seq x y z
N MET A 1 7.95 19.85 21.94
CA MET A 1 8.38 19.70 20.55
C MET A 1 7.46 18.70 19.88
N ARG A 2 6.63 19.14 18.93
CA ARG A 2 5.74 18.28 18.15
C ARG A 2 6.54 17.78 16.95
N TYR A 3 6.75 16.47 16.85
CA TYR A 3 7.34 15.85 15.67
C TYR A 3 6.27 15.80 14.57
N ILE A 4 6.16 16.87 13.79
CA ILE A 4 5.51 16.81 12.48
C ILE A 4 6.50 16.01 11.62
N THR A 5 6.29 14.70 11.51
CA THR A 5 7.13 13.89 10.63
C THR A 5 6.84 14.33 9.20
N ASN A 6 7.86 14.80 8.50
CA ASN A 6 7.85 14.99 7.05
C ASN A 6 7.60 13.62 6.39
N GLN A 7 6.34 13.17 6.34
CA GLN A 7 5.92 11.98 5.58
C GLN A 7 6.22 12.15 4.09
N ASP A 8 6.43 13.39 3.62
CA ASP A 8 6.79 13.73 2.25
C ASP A 8 8.26 13.39 1.90
N GLU A 9 9.19 13.45 2.86
CA GLU A 9 10.63 13.30 2.59
C GLU A 9 11.11 11.85 2.63
N TYR A 10 10.39 10.91 3.26
CA TYR A 10 10.83 9.52 3.28
C TYR A 10 10.46 8.82 1.97
N PRO A 11 11.43 8.41 1.14
CA PRO A 11 11.14 7.75 -0.12
C PRO A 11 10.52 6.37 0.14
N ILE A 12 9.55 6.01 -0.70
CA ILE A 12 9.08 4.63 -0.83
C ILE A 12 9.84 3.98 -1.99
N PHE A 13 10.12 2.70 -1.89
CA PHE A 13 10.89 1.98 -2.90
C PHE A 13 10.08 0.84 -3.48
N GLY A 14 9.98 0.83 -4.82
CA GLY A 14 9.28 -0.22 -5.55
C GLY A 14 7.90 0.18 -6.05
N ASN A 15 7.29 -0.80 -6.69
CA ASN A 15 5.99 -0.67 -7.32
C ASN A 15 5.31 -2.04 -7.23
N GLU A 16 4.10 -2.10 -6.68
CA GLU A 16 3.31 -3.32 -6.38
C GLU A 16 3.95 -4.27 -5.35
N THR A 17 5.27 -4.38 -5.37
CA THR A 17 6.11 -4.93 -4.30
C THR A 17 6.99 -3.81 -3.77
N TYR A 18 6.87 -3.54 -2.47
CA TYR A 18 7.58 -2.47 -1.79
C TYR A 18 8.65 -3.03 -0.86
N SER A 19 9.75 -2.30 -0.71
CA SER A 19 10.80 -2.65 0.24
C SER A 19 10.27 -2.53 1.67
N GLY A 20 10.67 -3.44 2.57
CA GLY A 20 10.21 -3.46 3.96
C GLY A 20 10.55 -2.23 4.80
N ASN A 21 11.45 -1.36 4.33
CA ASN A 21 11.73 -0.06 4.95
C ASN A 21 10.87 1.09 4.41
N SER A 22 9.99 0.84 3.43
CA SER A 22 9.09 1.84 2.87
C SER A 22 7.90 2.07 3.80
N LEU A 23 7.51 3.34 3.99
CA LEU A 23 6.33 3.71 4.78
C LEU A 23 5.05 3.08 4.20
N VAL A 24 4.41 2.19 4.97
CA VAL A 24 3.26 1.40 4.49
C VAL A 24 2.11 2.27 4.00
N CYS A 25 1.74 3.31 4.74
CA CYS A 25 0.65 4.21 4.35
C CYS A 25 0.95 5.01 3.08
N LYS A 26 2.19 5.49 2.92
CA LYS A 26 2.62 6.19 1.70
C LYS A 26 2.68 5.24 0.50
N SER A 27 3.17 4.02 0.70
CA SER A 27 3.13 2.96 -0.32
C SER A 27 1.69 2.57 -0.67
N ALA A 28 0.77 2.58 0.30
CA ALA A 28 -0.64 2.26 0.10
C ALA A 28 -1.36 3.35 -0.70
N MET A 29 -1.06 4.63 -0.43
CA MET A 29 -1.51 5.73 -1.27
C MET A 29 -0.94 5.65 -2.68
N HIS A 30 0.37 5.37 -2.81
CA HIS A 30 1.01 5.16 -4.12
C HIS A 30 0.37 4.01 -4.90
N ASP A 31 0.09 2.88 -4.25
CA ASP A 31 -0.56 1.73 -4.90
C ASP A 31 -2.07 1.91 -5.09
N GLY A 32 -2.66 2.99 -4.55
CA GLY A 32 -4.09 3.27 -4.64
C GLY A 32 -4.94 2.33 -3.79
N ARG A 33 -4.48 1.92 -2.61
CA ARG A 33 -5.28 1.17 -1.62
C ARG A 33 -6.07 2.08 -0.70
N ILE A 34 -5.54 3.29 -0.47
CA ILE A 34 -6.17 4.36 0.30
C ILE A 34 -5.92 5.69 -0.39
N ALA A 35 -6.76 6.67 -0.08
CA ALA A 35 -6.64 8.06 -0.45
C ALA A 35 -6.45 8.94 0.80
N PRO A 36 -5.97 10.18 0.65
CA PRO A 36 -5.80 11.11 1.77
C PRO A 36 -7.09 11.33 2.59
N TRP A 37 -8.26 11.19 1.96
CA TRP A 37 -9.57 11.42 2.58
C TRP A 37 -10.20 10.19 3.26
N ASN A 38 -9.67 8.97 3.05
CA ASN A 38 -10.23 7.74 3.65
C ASN A 38 -9.21 6.89 4.44
N GLY A 39 -7.96 7.32 4.56
CA GLY A 39 -6.89 6.56 5.22
C GLY A 39 -7.25 6.06 6.62
N GLU A 40 -8.01 6.86 7.39
CA GLU A 40 -8.43 6.52 8.76
C GLU A 40 -9.48 5.40 8.82
N ASN A 41 -10.30 5.26 7.77
CA ASN A 41 -11.44 4.35 7.73
C ASN A 41 -11.20 3.11 6.86
N SER A 42 -10.07 3.05 6.14
CA SER A 42 -9.73 1.97 5.24
C SER A 42 -8.47 1.24 5.73
N PRO A 43 -8.61 0.13 6.46
CA PRO A 43 -7.45 -0.65 6.89
C PRO A 43 -6.70 -1.20 5.68
N VAL A 44 -5.37 -1.14 5.75
CA VAL A 44 -4.48 -1.65 4.72
C VAL A 44 -3.98 -3.03 5.12
N LEU A 45 -4.17 -4.00 4.23
CA LEU A 45 -3.75 -5.39 4.44
C LEU A 45 -2.43 -5.64 3.70
N ILE A 46 -1.39 -6.00 4.44
CA ILE A 46 -0.09 -6.33 3.86
C ILE A 46 0.19 -7.83 3.93
N GLN A 47 0.80 -8.33 2.87
CA GLN A 47 1.39 -9.66 2.81
C GLN A 47 2.90 -9.53 2.64
N ASN A 48 3.66 -10.00 3.64
CA ASN A 48 5.11 -10.10 3.54
C ASN A 48 5.48 -11.17 2.50
N THR A 49 6.38 -10.84 1.59
CA THR A 49 6.94 -11.78 0.62
C THR A 49 8.24 -12.34 1.19
N SER A 50 8.34 -13.66 1.27
CA SER A 50 9.56 -14.37 1.70
C SER A 50 10.67 -14.35 0.64
N THR A 51 10.38 -13.85 -0.55
CA THR A 51 11.32 -13.73 -1.64
C THR A 51 12.13 -12.45 -1.49
N GLN A 52 13.43 -12.60 -1.25
CA GLN A 52 14.39 -11.51 -1.31
C GLN A 52 14.30 -10.84 -2.70
N SER A 53 13.88 -9.57 -2.73
CA SER A 53 13.86 -8.78 -3.96
C SER A 53 15.18 -8.03 -4.06
N SER A 54 15.92 -8.28 -5.15
CA SER A 54 17.21 -7.62 -5.43
C SER A 54 17.05 -6.28 -6.14
N ILE A 55 15.87 -6.02 -6.74
CA ILE A 55 15.58 -4.83 -7.52
C ILE A 55 14.14 -4.37 -7.27
N PHE A 56 13.99 -3.10 -6.92
CA PHE A 56 12.72 -2.38 -6.85
C PHE A 56 12.70 -1.29 -7.92
N LEU A 57 11.65 -1.25 -8.74
CA LEU A 57 11.51 -0.27 -9.82
C LEU A 57 10.79 0.99 -9.33
N SER A 58 11.19 2.15 -9.84
CA SER A 58 10.49 3.42 -9.63
C SER A 58 9.24 3.52 -10.50
N ALA A 59 8.17 4.12 -9.98
CA ALA A 59 6.97 4.45 -10.72
C ALA A 59 6.32 5.73 -10.16
N LEU A 60 5.62 6.49 -11.00
CA LEU A 60 4.74 7.56 -10.57
C LEU A 60 3.30 7.04 -10.58
N ARG A 61 2.66 6.95 -9.42
CA ARG A 61 1.26 6.49 -9.27
C ARG A 61 0.55 7.33 -8.23
N ASN A 62 -0.71 7.69 -8.49
CA ASN A 62 -1.55 8.46 -7.57
C ASN A 62 -0.86 9.72 -7.02
N GLY A 63 -0.08 10.41 -7.85
CA GLY A 63 0.67 11.62 -7.48
C GLY A 63 1.92 11.40 -6.62
N ILE A 64 2.25 10.15 -6.28
CA ILE A 64 3.43 9.79 -5.48
C ILE A 64 4.47 9.14 -6.39
N LEU A 65 5.72 9.59 -6.31
CA LEU A 65 6.85 8.97 -7.00
C LEU A 65 7.53 7.97 -6.07
N SER A 66 7.62 6.71 -6.49
CA SER A 66 8.47 5.72 -5.84
C SER A 66 9.90 5.74 -6.41
N ALA A 67 10.87 5.46 -5.56
CA ALA A 67 12.28 5.38 -5.91
C ALA A 67 12.68 3.97 -6.33
N LYS A 68 13.68 3.90 -7.22
CA LYS A 68 14.36 2.65 -7.58
C LYS A 68 15.32 2.27 -6.45
N LEU A 69 15.43 0.98 -6.16
CA LEU A 69 16.41 0.46 -5.20
C LEU A 69 17.07 -0.79 -5.77
N THR A 70 18.40 -0.76 -5.88
CA THR A 70 19.24 -1.85 -6.42
C THR A 70 20.14 -2.42 -5.35
N SER A 71 19.57 -2.68 -4.18
CA SER A 71 20.22 -3.37 -3.07
C SER A 71 19.31 -4.52 -2.65
N SER A 72 19.91 -5.64 -2.27
CA SER A 72 19.15 -6.79 -1.77
C SER A 72 18.53 -6.44 -0.42
N TRP A 73 17.20 -6.48 -0.32
CA TRP A 73 16.48 -6.30 0.94
C TRP A 73 15.88 -7.60 1.42
N TYR A 74 16.11 -7.91 2.70
CA TYR A 74 15.70 -9.17 3.32
C TYR A 74 14.18 -9.31 3.46
N ASN A 75 13.44 -8.22 3.32
CA ASN A 75 11.99 -8.20 3.43
C ASN A 75 11.37 -7.25 2.40
N SER A 76 10.32 -7.75 1.77
CA SER A 76 9.43 -6.99 0.90
C SER A 76 7.98 -7.29 1.27
N TYR A 77 7.07 -6.41 0.89
CA TYR A 77 5.65 -6.61 1.09
C TYR A 77 4.85 -6.18 -0.14
N ARG A 78 3.65 -6.74 -0.26
CA ARG A 78 2.62 -6.34 -1.21
C ARG A 78 1.30 -6.14 -0.50
N PHE A 79 0.40 -5.39 -1.13
CA PHE A 79 -0.94 -5.18 -0.60
C PHE A 79 -1.89 -6.32 -1.04
N ALA A 80 -2.67 -6.82 -0.08
CA ALA A 80 -3.62 -7.91 -0.27
C ALA A 80 -5.06 -7.43 -0.48
N ASN A 81 -5.44 -6.29 0.10
CA ASN A 81 -6.75 -5.65 -0.11
C ASN A 81 -6.84 -5.05 -1.51
N ASN A 82 -8.03 -4.92 -2.11
CA ASN A 82 -8.19 -4.32 -3.45
C ASN A 82 -7.78 -2.84 -3.49
N ARG A 83 -7.40 -2.36 -4.69
CA ARG A 83 -7.25 -0.92 -4.92
C ARG A 83 -8.61 -0.25 -4.76
N ILE A 84 -8.61 1.01 -4.33
CA ILE A 84 -9.76 1.89 -4.48
C ILE A 84 -9.96 2.09 -5.98
N ASN A 85 -10.73 1.19 -6.59
CA ASN A 85 -11.37 1.54 -7.83
C ASN A 85 -12.36 2.64 -7.43
N GLU A 86 -12.27 3.82 -8.06
CA GLU A 86 -13.48 4.65 -8.14
C GLU A 86 -14.51 3.73 -8.76
N THR A 87 -15.40 3.22 -7.92
CA THR A 87 -16.43 2.30 -8.35
C THR A 87 -17.19 3.07 -9.40
N SER A 88 -17.02 2.72 -10.68
CA SER A 88 -18.02 3.05 -11.67
C SER A 88 -19.33 2.65 -11.01
N ILE A 89 -20.31 3.54 -10.99
CA ILE A 89 -21.54 3.37 -10.18
C ILE A 89 -22.19 1.97 -10.38
N SER A 90 -21.85 1.28 -11.47
CA SER A 90 -22.11 -0.15 -11.72
C SER A 90 -21.63 -1.15 -10.65
N ASP A 91 -20.47 -0.97 -10.00
CA ASP A 91 -19.91 -2.03 -9.13
C ASP A 91 -20.40 -1.93 -7.67
N ILE A 92 -20.97 -0.78 -7.26
CA ILE A 92 -21.64 -0.61 -5.95
C ILE A 92 -22.84 -1.57 -5.84
N ALA A 93 -23.51 -1.87 -6.96
CA ALA A 93 -24.63 -2.80 -7.00
C ALA A 93 -24.20 -4.27 -6.80
N ILE A 94 -22.91 -4.59 -7.00
CA ILE A 94 -22.36 -5.95 -6.84
C ILE A 94 -21.90 -6.17 -5.39
N GLU A 95 -21.43 -5.12 -4.71
CA GLU A 95 -20.86 -5.20 -3.36
C GLU A 95 -21.89 -5.57 -2.27
N HIS A 96 -23.17 -5.26 -2.44
CA HIS A 96 -24.24 -5.68 -1.52
C HIS A 96 -24.47 -7.20 -1.44
N ARG A 97 -23.80 -8.02 -2.27
CA ARG A 97 -24.04 -9.47 -2.37
C ARG A 97 -22.90 -10.37 -1.86
N GLY A 98 -21.78 -9.84 -1.39
CA GLY A 98 -20.52 -10.61 -1.31
C GLY A 98 -19.75 -10.62 0.01
N PHE A 99 -20.35 -10.29 1.16
CA PHE A 99 -19.64 -10.13 2.45
C PHE A 99 -19.19 -11.46 3.12
N LEU A 100 -18.60 -12.41 2.40
CA LEU A 100 -18.04 -13.62 3.02
C LEU A 100 -16.64 -13.99 2.50
N SER A 101 -15.73 -14.06 3.47
CA SER A 101 -14.55 -14.92 3.57
C SER A 101 -13.24 -14.48 2.89
N THR A 102 -12.23 -14.19 3.72
CA THR A 102 -11.09 -15.10 3.94
C THR A 102 -10.19 -14.53 5.05
N GLN A 103 -9.97 -15.30 6.12
CA GLN A 103 -8.91 -14.98 7.08
C GLN A 103 -7.58 -15.49 6.54
N ASN A 104 -6.88 -14.64 5.79
CA ASN A 104 -5.46 -14.80 5.56
C ASN A 104 -4.69 -14.19 6.73
N LYS A 105 -3.47 -14.69 6.95
CA LYS A 105 -2.52 -14.26 7.97
C LYS A 105 -1.95 -12.87 7.63
N GLU A 106 -2.83 -11.89 7.50
CA GLU A 106 -2.59 -10.54 7.04
C GLU A 106 -2.42 -9.63 8.25
N SER A 107 -1.43 -8.74 8.18
CA SER A 107 -1.28 -7.68 9.17
C SER A 107 -2.10 -6.49 8.69
N SER A 108 -3.05 -6.06 9.53
CA SER A 108 -3.89 -4.88 9.27
C SER A 108 -3.23 -3.64 9.88
N ILE A 109 -3.11 -2.57 9.09
CA ILE A 109 -2.56 -1.29 9.50
C ILE A 109 -3.59 -0.19 9.24
N THR A 110 -3.86 0.64 10.24
CA THR A 110 -4.69 1.85 10.12
C THR A 110 -3.77 3.06 9.90
N CYS A 111 -4.05 3.85 8.86
CA CYS A 111 -3.30 5.05 8.53
C CYS A 111 -4.02 6.27 9.12
N ARG A 112 -3.36 7.04 9.98
CA ARG A 112 -3.85 8.30 10.54
C ARG A 112 -2.97 9.46 10.10
#